data_AF-A0A6P8WD56-F1
#
_entry.id   AF-A0A6P8WD56-F1
#
_cell.length_a   1.000
_cell.length_b   1.000
_cell.length_c   1.000
_cell.angle_alpha   90.00
_cell.angle_beta   90.00
_cell.angle_gamma   90.00
#
_symmetry.space_group_name_H-M   'P 1'
#
loop_
_entity.id
_entity.type
_entity.pdbx_description
1 polymer ?
#
loop_
_entity_poly.entity_id
_entity_poly.type
_entity_poly.pdbx_seq_one_letter_code
_entity_poly.pdbx_strand_id
1 'polypeptide(L)'
;MCICSACKWIDNICCPLAKKAQFFAFWTLIHGLVMTTLSLIYQFWEEKEWKYAAFAVAIPHLVAGLLMVYSIYKSLPTLYLVSVIGSSFGPFALFLVAYLPIMQIFEIIVACRFYSTVLK
;
A
#
# COMPACT_ATOMS: atom_id res chain seq x y z
N MET A 1 -10.46 -3.90 16.30
CA MET A 1 -9.41 -4.81 16.82
C MET A 1 -8.12 -4.56 16.03
N CYS A 2 -7.26 -3.64 16.49
CA CYS A 2 -5.93 -3.40 15.85
C CYS A 2 -4.81 -3.09 16.87
N ILE A 3 -5.11 -3.11 18.18
CA ILE A 3 -4.10 -2.90 19.23
C ILE A 3 -3.62 -4.29 19.66
N CYS A 4 -2.84 -4.94 18.81
CA CYS A 4 -2.11 -6.14 19.20
C CYS A 4 -0.93 -5.70 20.07
N SER A 5 -0.91 -6.15 21.34
CA SER A 5 0.20 -5.87 22.26
C SER A 5 1.54 -6.34 21.70
N ALA A 6 1.54 -7.46 20.97
CA ALA A 6 2.72 -8.01 20.30
C ALA A 6 3.27 -7.13 19.18
N CYS A 7 2.50 -6.15 18.66
CA CYS A 7 2.94 -5.22 17.63
C CYS A 7 3.37 -3.85 18.17
N LYS A 8 3.33 -3.62 19.50
CA LYS A 8 3.73 -2.32 20.09
C LYS A 8 5.17 -1.92 19.80
N TRP A 9 6.08 -2.88 19.66
CA TRP A 9 7.48 -2.60 19.33
C TRP A 9 7.63 -1.86 17.99
N ILE A 10 6.68 -2.06 17.06
CA ILE A 10 6.72 -1.43 15.74
C ILE A 10 6.52 0.09 15.79
N ASP A 11 6.12 0.65 16.92
CA ASP A 11 5.90 2.11 17.03
C ASP A 11 7.18 2.89 17.13
N ASN A 12 8.15 2.27 17.80
CA ASN A 12 9.33 2.96 18.31
C ASN A 12 10.63 2.39 17.74
N ILE A 13 10.60 1.20 17.11
CA ILE A 13 11.82 0.62 16.53
C ILE A 13 12.30 1.46 15.33
N CYS A 14 13.56 1.89 15.32
CA CYS A 14 14.24 2.66 14.26
C CYS A 14 13.67 4.07 13.93
N CYS A 15 12.36 4.22 13.73
CA CYS A 15 11.71 5.47 13.30
C CYS A 15 10.30 5.60 13.92
N PRO A 16 9.78 6.83 14.07
CA PRO A 16 8.40 7.05 14.52
C PRO A 16 7.37 6.40 13.58
N LEU A 17 6.27 5.92 14.17
CA LEU A 17 5.17 5.28 13.43
C LEU A 17 4.65 6.11 12.24
N ALA A 18 4.56 7.44 12.40
CA ALA A 18 4.15 8.35 11.32
C ALA A 18 5.10 8.30 10.11
N LYS A 19 6.42 8.19 10.34
CA LYS A 19 7.41 8.07 9.27
C LYS A 19 7.32 6.72 8.55
N LYS A 20 6.98 5.65 9.28
CA LYS A 20 6.72 4.34 8.68
C LYS A 20 5.46 4.35 7.83
N ALA A 21 4.38 4.95 8.32
CA ALA A 21 3.14 5.10 7.56
C ALA A 21 3.36 5.93 6.28
N GLN A 22 4.15 7.01 6.36
CA GLN A 22 4.56 7.78 5.19
C GLN A 22 5.38 6.93 4.21
N PHE A 23 6.37 6.18 4.69
CA PHE A 23 7.18 5.29 3.85
C PHE A 23 6.32 4.29 3.09
N PHE A 24 5.41 3.60 3.76
CA PHE A 24 4.52 2.64 3.09
C PHE A 24 3.59 3.34 2.10
N ALA A 25 3.05 4.52 2.43
CA ALA A 25 2.24 5.29 1.48
C ALA A 25 2.99 5.68 0.21
N PHE A 26 4.25 6.13 0.34
CA PHE A 26 5.10 6.41 -0.81
C PHE A 26 5.50 5.15 -1.56
N TRP A 27 5.75 4.04 -0.85
CA TRP A 27 6.04 2.75 -1.45
C TRP A 27 4.89 2.27 -2.34
N THR A 28 3.65 2.27 -1.82
CA THR A 28 2.43 1.93 -2.58
C THR A 28 2.29 2.81 -3.83
N LEU A 29 2.53 4.11 -3.69
CA LEU A 29 2.47 5.08 -4.79
C LEU A 29 3.52 4.78 -5.87
N ILE A 30 4.79 4.64 -5.49
CA ILE A 30 5.90 4.36 -6.42
C ILE A 30 5.70 3.00 -7.09
N HIS A 31 5.31 1.98 -6.33
CA HIS A 31 5.05 0.65 -6.85
C HIS A 31 3.89 0.66 -7.86
N GLY A 32 2.78 1.33 -7.54
CA GLY A 32 1.65 1.52 -8.45
C GLY A 32 2.05 2.26 -9.73
N LEU A 33 2.90 3.29 -9.61
CA LEU A 33 3.42 4.04 -10.76
C LEU A 33 4.28 3.15 -11.66
N VAL A 34 5.25 2.43 -11.09
CA VAL A 34 6.13 1.52 -11.83
C VAL A 34 5.32 0.45 -12.54
N MET A 35 4.39 -0.21 -11.85
CA MET A 35 3.57 -1.27 -12.45
C MET A 35 2.65 -0.75 -13.56
N THR A 36 2.10 0.46 -13.40
CA THR A 36 1.31 1.11 -14.44
C THR A 36 2.18 1.44 -15.66
N THR A 37 3.36 2.02 -15.46
CA THR A 37 4.30 2.34 -16.55
C THR A 37 4.75 1.09 -17.29
N LEU A 38 5.16 0.03 -16.58
CA LEU A 38 5.55 -1.24 -17.20
C LEU A 38 4.40 -1.88 -17.98
N SER A 39 3.16 -1.74 -17.51
CA SER A 39 1.96 -2.21 -18.24
C SER A 39 1.70 -1.42 -19.53
N LEU A 40 2.08 -0.14 -19.59
CA LEU A 40 1.93 0.67 -20.80
C LEU A 40 2.99 0.34 -21.86
N ILE A 41 4.20 -0.04 -21.45
CA ILE A 41 5.31 -0.39 -22.35
C ILE A 41 5.00 -1.74 -23.03
N TYR A 42 4.75 -1.72 -24.34
CA TYR A 42 4.23 -2.86 -25.12
C TYR A 42 5.14 -4.09 -25.13
N GLN A 43 6.44 -3.93 -24.85
CA GLN A 43 7.44 -5.01 -24.89
C GLN A 43 7.59 -5.78 -23.56
N PHE A 44 6.93 -5.35 -22.48
CA PHE A 44 7.13 -5.96 -21.16
C PHE A 44 6.25 -7.19 -20.92
N TRP A 45 5.19 -7.38 -21.72
CA TRP A 45 4.21 -8.45 -21.55
C TRP A 45 4.12 -9.27 -22.84
N GLU A 46 4.42 -10.58 -22.73
CA GLU A 46 4.36 -11.50 -23.87
C GLU A 46 2.92 -11.72 -24.36
N GLU A 47 1.94 -11.75 -23.44
CA GLU A 47 0.52 -11.90 -23.78
C GLU A 47 -0.29 -10.66 -23.39
N LYS A 48 -1.22 -10.27 -24.28
CA LYS A 48 -2.07 -9.08 -24.09
C LYS A 48 -2.96 -9.15 -22.85
N GLU A 49 -3.40 -10.35 -22.45
CA GLU A 49 -4.32 -10.55 -21.32
C GLU A 49 -3.65 -10.18 -19.99
N TRP A 50 -2.40 -10.60 -19.77
CA TRP A 50 -1.61 -10.25 -18.59
C TRP A 50 -1.37 -8.75 -18.47
N LYS A 51 -1.15 -8.06 -19.60
CA LYS A 51 -1.03 -6.59 -19.62
C LYS A 51 -2.29 -5.91 -19.09
N TYR A 52 -3.48 -6.32 -19.54
CA TYR A 52 -4.73 -5.71 -19.08
C TYR A 52 -5.04 -6.04 -17.62
N ALA A 53 -4.77 -7.28 -17.19
CA ALA A 53 -4.91 -7.68 -15.79
C ALA A 53 -3.97 -6.88 -14.87
N ALA A 54 -2.70 -6.75 -15.24
CA ALA A 54 -1.72 -5.95 -14.50
C ALA A 54 -2.13 -4.48 -14.43
N PHE A 55 -2.62 -3.91 -15.54
CA PHE A 55 -3.09 -2.53 -15.60
C PHE A 55 -4.34 -2.31 -14.73
N ALA A 56 -5.31 -3.23 -14.78
CA ALA A 56 -6.54 -3.19 -13.98
C ALA A 56 -6.26 -3.26 -12.47
N VAL A 57 -5.14 -3.86 -12.07
CA VAL A 57 -4.70 -3.94 -10.67
C VAL A 57 -3.80 -2.75 -10.28
N ALA A 58 -2.91 -2.32 -11.17
CA ALA A 58 -1.95 -1.26 -10.90
C ALA A 58 -2.61 0.11 -10.73
N ILE A 59 -3.65 0.42 -11.51
CA ILE A 59 -4.38 1.70 -11.39
C ILE A 59 -5.03 1.87 -10.01
N PRO A 60 -5.87 0.94 -9.52
CA PRO A 60 -6.44 1.04 -8.18
C PRO A 60 -5.37 1.16 -7.09
N HIS A 61 -4.26 0.42 -7.21
CA HIS A 61 -3.15 0.51 -6.26
C HIS A 61 -2.46 1.89 -6.29
N LEU A 62 -2.26 2.46 -7.47
CA LEU A 62 -1.73 3.81 -7.66
C LEU A 62 -2.65 4.87 -7.04
N VAL A 63 -3.96 4.78 -7.32
CA VAL A 63 -4.97 5.69 -6.76
C VAL A 63 -5.03 5.56 -5.24
N ALA A 64 -5.00 4.34 -4.71
CA ALA A 64 -4.94 4.08 -3.29
C ALA A 64 -3.69 4.70 -2.63
N GLY A 65 -2.51 4.58 -3.27
CA GLY A 65 -1.28 5.23 -2.81
C GLY A 65 -1.41 6.76 -2.74
N LEU A 66 -1.98 7.40 -3.77
CA LEU A 66 -2.25 8.85 -3.76
C LEU A 66 -3.19 9.26 -2.62
N LEU A 67 -4.28 8.52 -2.42
CA LEU A 67 -5.25 8.80 -1.36
C LEU A 67 -4.68 8.53 0.04
N MET A 68 -3.81 7.53 0.20
CA MET A 68 -3.04 7.28 1.43
C MET A 68 -2.14 8.45 1.77
N VAL A 69 -1.34 8.94 0.81
CA VAL A 69 -0.47 10.10 1.02
C VAL A 69 -1.30 11.32 1.40
N TYR A 70 -2.36 11.61 0.64
CA TYR A 70 -3.25 12.74 0.90
C TYR A 70 -3.92 12.67 2.27
N SER A 71 -4.45 11.51 2.65
CA SER A 71 -5.13 11.31 3.94
C SER A 71 -4.19 11.42 5.14
N ILE A 72 -2.91 11.06 5.01
CA ILE A 72 -1.89 11.31 6.04
C ILE A 72 -1.68 12.82 6.22
N TYR A 73 -1.51 13.57 5.13
CA TYR A 73 -1.27 15.03 5.21
C TYR A 73 -2.47 15.83 5.71
N LYS A 74 -3.68 15.38 5.40
CA LYS A 74 -4.94 16.03 5.83
C LYS A 74 -5.53 15.45 7.11
N SER A 75 -4.87 14.46 7.71
CA SER A 75 -5.34 13.74 8.89
C SER A 75 -6.78 13.23 8.73
N LEU A 76 -7.08 12.57 7.61
CA LEU A 76 -8.41 12.05 7.26
C LEU A 76 -8.49 10.53 7.52
N PRO A 77 -8.98 10.08 8.69
CA PRO A 77 -8.80 8.69 9.12
C PRO A 77 -9.57 7.70 8.24
N THR A 78 -10.81 8.04 7.89
CA THR A 78 -11.66 7.19 7.04
C THR A 78 -11.07 7.00 5.65
N LEU A 79 -10.56 8.08 5.05
CA LEU A 79 -9.93 8.02 3.73
C LEU A 79 -8.66 7.19 3.78
N TYR A 80 -7.85 7.33 4.85
CA TYR A 80 -6.67 6.51 5.05
C TYR A 80 -7.00 5.01 5.09
N LEU A 81 -8.00 4.62 5.89
CA LEU A 81 -8.39 3.22 6.02
C LEU A 81 -8.92 2.63 4.70
N VAL A 82 -9.80 3.35 4.00
CA VAL A 82 -10.32 2.92 2.69
C VAL A 82 -9.19 2.75 1.68
N SER A 83 -8.21 3.66 1.70
CA SER A 83 -7.07 3.61 0.79
C SER A 83 -6.16 2.41 1.07
N VAL A 84 -5.89 2.07 2.35
CA VAL A 84 -5.11 0.88 2.72
C VAL A 84 -5.82 -0.42 2.33
N ILE A 85 -7.15 -0.47 2.48
CA ILE A 85 -7.95 -1.62 2.01
C ILE A 85 -7.85 -1.72 0.48
N GLY A 86 -7.99 -0.60 -0.22
CA GLY A 86 -7.88 -0.52 -1.68
C GLY A 86 -6.50 -0.94 -2.20
N SER A 87 -5.41 -0.51 -1.54
CA SER A 87 -4.05 -0.87 -1.94
C SER A 87 -3.78 -2.37 -1.80
N SER A 88 -4.45 -3.03 -0.84
CA SER A 88 -4.22 -4.44 -0.53
C SER A 88 -4.74 -5.41 -1.60
N PHE A 89 -5.68 -5.03 -2.46
CA PHE A 89 -6.22 -5.94 -3.48
C PHE A 89 -5.17 -6.43 -4.48
N GLY A 90 -4.23 -5.57 -4.88
CA GLY A 90 -3.27 -5.91 -5.93
C GLY A 90 -2.22 -6.94 -5.53
N PRO A 91 -1.50 -6.76 -4.41
CA PRO A 91 -0.48 -7.69 -3.93
C PRO A 91 -1.02 -9.11 -3.66
N PHE A 92 -2.31 -9.24 -3.31
CA PHE A 92 -2.96 -10.54 -3.12
C PHE A 92 -3.58 -11.10 -4.41
N ALA A 93 -3.83 -10.28 -5.44
CA ALA A 93 -4.32 -10.75 -6.73
C ALA A 93 -3.18 -11.18 -7.68
N LEU A 94 -2.01 -10.53 -7.59
CA LEU A 94 -0.84 -10.77 -8.44
C LEU A 94 0.27 -11.46 -7.64
N PHE A 95 0.01 -12.67 -7.14
CA PHE A 95 0.92 -13.55 -6.35
C PHE A 95 2.26 -13.90 -7.01
N LEU A 96 2.61 -13.29 -8.13
CA LEU A 96 3.81 -13.56 -8.93
C LEU A 96 5.12 -13.26 -8.17
N VAL A 97 5.07 -12.50 -7.07
CA VAL A 97 6.26 -12.14 -6.29
C VAL A 97 5.97 -12.25 -4.78
N ALA A 98 6.50 -13.30 -4.13
CA ALA A 98 6.28 -13.58 -2.69
C ALA A 98 6.72 -12.44 -1.74
N TYR A 99 7.61 -11.55 -2.17
CA TYR A 99 7.99 -10.35 -1.44
C TYR A 99 6.85 -9.33 -1.30
N LEU A 100 5.95 -9.24 -2.29
CA LEU A 100 4.86 -8.25 -2.28
C LEU A 100 3.84 -8.51 -1.15
N PRO A 101 3.37 -9.76 -0.92
CA PRO A 101 2.55 -10.08 0.26
C PRO A 101 3.22 -9.72 1.59
N ILE A 102 4.53 -9.95 1.74
CA ILE A 102 5.26 -9.65 2.97
C ILE A 102 5.24 -8.15 3.23
N MET A 103 5.58 -7.34 2.23
CA MET A 103 5.53 -5.87 2.34
C MET A 103 4.11 -5.39 2.65
N GLN A 104 3.08 -6.00 2.04
CA GLN A 104 1.70 -5.65 2.29
C GLN A 104 1.26 -5.97 3.72
N ILE A 105 1.72 -7.08 4.31
CA ILE A 105 1.45 -7.40 5.72
C ILE A 105 2.03 -6.33 6.65
N PHE A 106 3.28 -5.90 6.42
CA PHE A 106 3.88 -4.82 7.21
C PHE A 106 3.16 -3.48 7.01
N GLU A 107 2.76 -3.15 5.77
CA GLU A 107 1.93 -1.98 5.47
C GLU A 107 0.63 -2.01 6.28
N ILE A 108 -0.10 -3.12 6.25
CA ILE A 108 -1.36 -3.29 6.98
C ILE A 108 -1.14 -3.12 8.49
N ILE A 109 -0.10 -3.76 9.06
CA ILE A 109 0.19 -3.64 10.50
C ILE A 109 0.48 -2.19 10.86
N VAL A 110 1.39 -1.52 10.13
CA VAL A 110 1.75 -0.12 10.36
C VAL A 110 0.55 0.79 10.17
N ALA A 111 -0.28 0.55 9.15
CA ALA A 111 -1.46 1.34 8.87
C ALA A 111 -2.52 1.20 9.97
N CYS A 112 -2.84 -0.01 10.40
CA CYS A 112 -3.75 -0.27 11.49
C CYS A 112 -3.30 0.40 12.79
N ARG A 113 -2.00 0.33 13.08
CA ARG A 113 -1.37 0.98 14.23
C ARG A 113 -1.49 2.50 14.12
N PHE A 114 -1.06 3.08 13.00
CA PHE A 114 -1.06 4.52 12.76
C PHE A 114 -2.47 5.10 12.81
N TYR A 115 -3.44 4.43 12.19
CA TYR A 115 -4.85 4.77 12.26
C TYR A 115 -5.32 4.83 13.73
N SER A 116 -5.02 3.80 14.53
CA SER A 116 -5.55 3.69 15.89
C SER A 116 -4.87 4.58 16.94
N THR A 117 -3.63 5.02 16.72
CA THR A 117 -2.85 5.74 17.75
C THR A 117 -2.52 7.18 17.38
N VAL A 118 -2.70 7.58 16.12
CA VAL A 118 -2.34 8.93 15.65
C VAL A 118 -3.51 9.61 14.95
N LEU A 119 -4.24 8.91 14.08
CA LEU A 119 -5.32 9.52 13.29
C LEU A 119 -6.69 9.49 13.99
N LYS A 120 -7.00 8.44 14.75
CA LYS A 120 -8.24 8.28 15.51
C LYS A 120 -8.09 8.79 16.93
#